data_AF-A0AAD6SH45-F1
#
_entry.id   AF-A0AAD6SH45-F1
#
_cell.length_a   1.000
_cell.length_b   1.000
_cell.length_c   1.000
_cell.angle_alpha   90.00
_cell.angle_beta   90.00
_cell.angle_gamma   90.00
#
_symmetry.space_group_name_H-M   'P 1'
#
loop_
_entity.id
_entity.type
_entity.pdbx_description
1 polymer ?
#
loop_
_entity_poly.entity_id
_entity_poly.type
_entity_poly.pdbx_seq_one_letter_code
_entity_poly.pdbx_strand_id
1 'polypeptide(L)'
;MSPAMQDAIELRRKCPQFRILVIGRANAGKTTLLKKVCESIEDPEIYGPDNERIDPALVQGSAERGIHDIELQLIFKSNPGFIFHDSRGFESGSAEEMAKVKHFIAERAATTKLPEQLHAIWYCLPTDTPRPLMKADEDFFSIDFEGKVPVIAIYTKLDGLANRALTRLCDDGYDTDDALQHVPSKAMELLETNFKAGLRRMAHPPSDYVQLDDMRQKTSNCKDLIEKTAESITDDGLRMLLVSVQRNNITLCIRYAAEDAIERVTISGITLRCLLWFPHVWRVSLPPARHRPPLTVVAFRGLCRLL
;
A
#
# COMPACT_ATOMS: atom_id res chain seq x y z
N MET A 1 22.48 -7.59 -22.75
CA MET A 1 21.57 -7.37 -21.60
C MET A 1 21.26 -8.73 -21.02
N SER A 2 21.21 -8.89 -19.70
CA SER A 2 20.87 -10.18 -19.09
C SER A 2 19.37 -10.50 -19.27
N PRO A 3 18.97 -11.79 -19.27
CA PRO A 3 17.55 -12.19 -19.36
C PRO A 3 16.67 -11.53 -18.29
N ALA A 4 17.12 -11.53 -17.03
CA ALA A 4 16.43 -10.88 -15.91
C ALA A 4 16.16 -9.37 -16.14
N MET A 5 17.02 -8.68 -16.89
CA MET A 5 16.84 -7.27 -17.23
C MET A 5 15.74 -7.07 -18.29
N GLN A 6 15.61 -8.00 -19.24
CA GLN A 6 14.56 -7.97 -20.25
C GLN A 6 13.20 -8.29 -19.62
N ASP A 7 13.14 -9.28 -18.73
CA ASP A 7 11.92 -9.68 -18.04
C ASP A 7 11.35 -8.54 -17.19
N ALA A 8 12.21 -7.85 -16.43
CA ALA A 8 11.84 -6.69 -15.62
C ALA A 8 11.30 -5.51 -16.47
N ILE A 9 11.94 -5.23 -17.61
CA ILE A 9 11.52 -4.16 -18.52
C ILE A 9 10.19 -4.53 -19.19
N GLU A 10 10.03 -5.79 -19.58
CA GLU A 10 8.81 -6.28 -20.22
C GLU A 10 7.63 -6.31 -19.25
N LEU A 11 7.84 -6.75 -18.01
CA LEU A 11 6.84 -6.75 -16.95
C LEU A 11 6.30 -5.33 -16.70
N ARG A 12 7.18 -4.34 -16.61
CA ARG A 12 6.77 -2.93 -16.47
C ARG A 12 6.09 -2.35 -17.71
N ARG A 13 6.47 -2.82 -18.89
CA ARG A 13 5.80 -2.41 -20.13
C ARG A 13 4.37 -2.97 -20.17
N LYS A 14 4.18 -4.18 -19.67
CA LYS A 14 2.87 -4.85 -19.58
C LYS A 14 2.03 -4.28 -18.44
N CYS A 15 2.63 -4.00 -17.28
CA CYS A 15 1.99 -3.50 -16.07
C CYS A 15 2.72 -2.24 -15.54
N PRO A 16 2.25 -1.03 -15.88
CA PRO A 16 2.91 0.20 -15.47
C PRO A 16 2.52 0.69 -14.06
N GLN A 17 1.46 0.14 -13.47
CA GLN A 17 0.86 0.63 -12.24
C GLN A 17 0.72 -0.50 -11.22
N PHE A 18 0.85 -0.15 -9.94
CA PHE A 18 0.69 -1.07 -8.83
C PHE A 18 -0.70 -0.89 -8.19
N ARG A 19 -1.52 -1.95 -8.21
CA ARG A 19 -2.91 -1.92 -7.77
C ARG A 19 -3.07 -2.44 -6.35
N ILE A 20 -3.70 -1.63 -5.50
CA ILE A 20 -3.91 -1.91 -4.08
C ILE A 20 -5.39 -1.80 -3.74
N LEU A 21 -5.93 -2.81 -3.06
CA LEU A 21 -7.24 -2.72 -2.42
C LEU A 21 -7.06 -2.22 -0.99
N VAL A 22 -7.71 -1.11 -0.64
CA VAL A 22 -7.78 -0.61 0.73
C VAL A 22 -9.12 -0.99 1.33
N ILE A 23 -9.04 -1.76 2.41
CA ILE A 23 -10.18 -2.31 3.11
C ILE A 23 -10.17 -1.95 4.57
N GLY A 24 -11.35 -1.84 5.16
CA GLY A 24 -11.52 -1.54 6.58
C GLY A 24 -12.88 -0.93 6.86
N ARG A 25 -13.21 -0.88 8.14
CA ARG A 25 -14.48 -0.36 8.65
C ARG A 25 -14.76 1.08 8.20
N ALA A 26 -16.02 1.50 8.37
CA ALA A 26 -16.38 2.90 8.23
C ALA A 26 -15.52 3.73 9.20
N ASN A 27 -15.01 4.88 8.72
CA ASN A 27 -14.13 5.75 9.48
C ASN A 27 -12.82 5.08 9.97
N ALA A 28 -12.35 4.01 9.33
CA ALA A 28 -11.06 3.38 9.66
C ALA A 28 -9.83 4.21 9.22
N GLY A 29 -10.02 5.34 8.53
CA GLY A 29 -8.93 6.19 8.06
C GLY A 29 -8.37 5.85 6.68
N LYS A 30 -9.11 5.09 5.86
CA LYS A 30 -8.69 4.64 4.51
C LYS A 30 -8.33 5.80 3.57
N THR A 31 -9.23 6.76 3.39
CA THR A 31 -8.96 7.93 2.52
C THR A 31 -7.80 8.77 3.03
N THR A 32 -7.67 8.92 4.35
CA THR A 32 -6.54 9.63 4.96
C THR A 32 -5.22 8.89 4.73
N LEU A 33 -5.23 7.55 4.81
CA LEU A 33 -4.09 6.71 4.47
C LEU A 33 -3.65 6.93 3.02
N LEU A 34 -4.58 6.90 2.07
CA LEU A 34 -4.29 7.11 0.65
C LEU A 34 -3.63 8.47 0.38
N LYS A 35 -4.22 9.55 0.91
CA LYS A 35 -3.65 10.90 0.81
C LYS A 35 -2.24 10.98 1.38
N LYS A 36 -1.99 10.32 2.52
CA LYS A 36 -0.69 10.31 3.20
C LYS A 36 0.38 9.55 2.40
N VAL A 37 0.07 8.34 1.94
CA VAL A 37 0.96 7.50 1.12
C VAL A 37 1.34 8.20 -0.18
N CYS A 38 0.40 8.92 -0.78
CA CYS A 38 0.64 9.66 -2.01
C CYS A 38 1.24 11.06 -1.77
N GLU A 39 1.51 11.46 -0.52
CA GLU A 39 1.95 12.81 -0.15
C GLU A 39 1.08 13.91 -0.78
N SER A 40 -0.23 13.65 -0.88
CA SER A 40 -1.20 14.51 -1.56
C SER A 40 -2.16 15.13 -0.57
N ILE A 41 -2.46 16.41 -0.76
CA ILE A 41 -3.61 17.09 -0.14
C ILE A 41 -4.84 17.11 -1.06
N GLU A 42 -4.62 16.89 -2.36
CA GLU A 42 -5.67 16.83 -3.38
C GLU A 42 -6.39 15.48 -3.35
N ASP A 43 -7.65 15.49 -3.80
CA ASP A 43 -8.42 14.28 -4.05
C ASP A 43 -7.91 13.54 -5.32
N PRO A 44 -8.02 12.21 -5.36
CA PRO A 44 -7.60 11.44 -6.51
C PRO A 44 -8.48 11.72 -7.74
N GLU A 45 -7.90 11.52 -8.92
CA GLU A 45 -8.69 11.37 -10.14
C GLU A 45 -9.38 10.00 -10.13
N ILE A 46 -10.65 9.99 -10.49
CA ILE A 46 -11.51 8.80 -10.44
C ILE A 46 -11.71 8.28 -11.85
N TYR A 47 -11.49 6.99 -12.02
CA TYR A 47 -11.71 6.29 -13.29
C TYR A 47 -12.63 5.11 -13.08
N GLY A 48 -13.51 4.85 -14.05
CA GLY A 48 -14.33 3.66 -14.06
C GLY A 48 -13.54 2.40 -14.42
N PRO A 49 -14.22 1.24 -14.45
CA PRO A 49 -13.63 -0.04 -14.83
C PRO A 49 -13.02 -0.03 -16.25
N ASP A 50 -13.58 0.76 -17.16
CA ASP A 50 -13.16 0.87 -18.55
C ASP A 50 -12.09 1.97 -18.79
N ASN A 51 -11.53 2.53 -17.72
CA ASN A 51 -10.56 3.63 -17.71
C ASN A 51 -11.07 4.96 -18.27
N GLU A 52 -12.38 5.14 -18.31
CA GLU A 52 -13.01 6.43 -18.52
C GLU A 52 -12.86 7.31 -17.28
N ARG A 53 -12.47 8.57 -17.48
CA ARG A 53 -12.39 9.53 -16.38
C ARG A 53 -13.80 9.93 -15.98
N ILE A 54 -14.10 9.82 -14.69
CA ILE A 54 -15.39 10.19 -14.13
C ILE A 54 -15.27 11.56 -13.47
N ASP A 55 -16.22 12.44 -13.74
CA ASP A 55 -16.33 13.72 -13.04
C ASP A 55 -16.77 13.45 -11.59
N PRO A 56 -15.99 13.86 -10.57
CA PRO A 56 -16.39 13.72 -9.18
C PRO A 56 -17.80 14.25 -8.89
N ALA A 57 -18.24 15.31 -9.59
CA ALA A 57 -19.58 15.89 -9.43
C ALA A 57 -20.72 14.91 -9.81
N LEU A 58 -20.48 13.98 -10.73
CA LEU A 58 -21.47 12.96 -11.14
C LEU A 58 -21.62 11.83 -10.13
N VAL A 59 -20.65 11.69 -9.22
CA VAL A 59 -20.63 10.64 -8.19
C VAL A 59 -20.86 11.23 -6.78
N GLN A 60 -20.88 12.57 -6.67
CA GLN A 60 -21.11 13.36 -5.45
C GLN A 60 -22.56 13.39 -4.93
N GLY A 61 -23.39 12.41 -5.28
CA GLY A 61 -24.78 12.29 -4.79
C GLY A 61 -24.93 12.06 -3.27
N SER A 62 -23.85 12.04 -2.48
CA SER A 62 -23.94 12.02 -1.01
C SER A 62 -22.84 12.91 -0.38
N ALA A 63 -23.23 14.13 0.00
CA ALA A 63 -22.35 15.21 0.46
C ALA A 63 -21.64 14.98 1.82
N GLU A 64 -21.59 13.76 2.36
CA GLU A 64 -20.92 13.50 3.65
C GLU A 64 -20.06 12.23 3.69
N ARG A 65 -20.11 11.33 2.70
CA ARG A 65 -19.56 9.97 2.88
C ARG A 65 -18.65 9.45 1.78
N GLY A 66 -18.19 10.28 0.85
CA GLY A 66 -17.20 9.89 -0.15
C GLY A 66 -17.72 8.87 -1.17
N ILE A 67 -17.00 8.76 -2.27
CA ILE A 67 -17.27 7.79 -3.34
C ILE A 67 -16.57 6.50 -2.95
N HIS A 68 -17.31 5.54 -2.40
CA HIS A 68 -16.78 4.24 -1.97
C HIS A 68 -17.40 3.12 -2.79
N ASP A 69 -17.01 3.06 -4.06
CA ASP A 69 -17.26 1.93 -4.94
C ASP A 69 -15.91 1.25 -5.22
N ILE A 70 -15.83 -0.04 -4.91
CA ILE A 70 -14.62 -0.84 -4.99
C ILE A 70 -14.16 -1.05 -6.44
N GLU A 71 -15.04 -0.87 -7.43
CA GLU A 71 -14.69 -0.97 -8.85
C GLU A 71 -14.00 0.29 -9.39
N LEU A 72 -14.16 1.42 -8.68
CA LEU A 72 -13.59 2.69 -9.11
C LEU A 72 -12.11 2.78 -8.78
N GLN A 73 -11.36 3.22 -9.78
CA GLN A 73 -9.92 3.38 -9.69
C GLN A 73 -9.58 4.79 -9.22
N LEU A 74 -8.90 4.90 -8.07
CA LEU A 74 -8.43 6.15 -7.51
C LEU A 74 -6.93 6.32 -7.84
N ILE A 75 -6.60 7.37 -8.59
CA ILE A 75 -5.23 7.67 -9.02
C ILE A 75 -4.85 9.09 -8.55
N PHE A 76 -3.80 9.18 -7.73
CA PHE A 76 -3.28 10.47 -7.28
C PHE A 76 -2.26 11.01 -8.27
N LYS A 77 -2.39 12.28 -8.66
CA LYS A 77 -1.44 12.95 -9.57
C LYS A 77 -0.01 12.97 -9.02
N SER A 78 0.13 13.09 -7.70
CA SER A 78 1.42 13.07 -7.00
C SER A 78 2.11 11.71 -7.05
N ASN A 79 1.34 10.62 -7.28
CA ASN A 79 1.88 9.27 -7.37
C ASN A 79 1.06 8.40 -8.36
N PRO A 80 1.17 8.67 -9.68
CA PRO A 80 0.32 8.04 -10.71
C PRO A 80 0.67 6.57 -10.97
N GLY A 81 1.75 6.08 -10.34
CA GLY A 81 2.16 4.69 -10.41
C GLY A 81 1.32 3.76 -9.54
N PHE A 82 0.42 4.29 -8.71
CA PHE A 82 -0.55 3.50 -7.94
C PHE A 82 -1.95 3.62 -8.51
N ILE A 83 -2.69 2.52 -8.42
CA ILE A 83 -4.15 2.52 -8.50
C ILE A 83 -4.68 1.99 -7.17
N PHE A 84 -5.53 2.77 -6.52
CA PHE A 84 -6.20 2.35 -5.30
C PHE A 84 -7.66 2.04 -5.58
N HIS A 85 -8.14 0.99 -4.94
CA HIS A 85 -9.55 0.65 -4.83
C HIS A 85 -9.94 0.81 -3.37
N ASP A 86 -10.93 1.65 -3.07
CA ASP A 86 -11.36 1.93 -1.70
C ASP A 86 -12.69 1.24 -1.42
N SER A 87 -12.66 0.19 -0.61
CA SER A 87 -13.90 -0.51 -0.24
C SER A 87 -14.79 0.36 0.64
N ARG A 88 -16.09 0.15 0.56
CA ARG A 88 -17.01 0.74 1.53
C ARG A 88 -16.74 0.19 2.93
N GLY A 89 -16.90 1.05 3.93
CA GLY A 89 -16.81 0.63 5.31
C GLY A 89 -17.89 -0.41 5.66
N PHE A 90 -17.47 -1.57 6.14
CA PHE A 90 -18.37 -2.60 6.67
C PHE A 90 -18.61 -2.38 8.18
N GLU A 91 -19.87 -2.50 8.60
CA GLU A 91 -20.34 -2.49 9.99
C GLU A 91 -21.17 -3.76 10.28
N SER A 92 -21.53 -4.00 11.55
CA SER A 92 -22.39 -5.12 11.96
C SER A 92 -23.71 -5.10 11.17
N GLY A 93 -23.83 -5.99 10.18
CA GLY A 93 -24.99 -6.07 9.26
C GLY A 93 -24.66 -5.96 7.76
N SER A 94 -23.40 -5.76 7.38
CA SER A 94 -22.97 -5.48 6.00
C SER A 94 -22.53 -6.71 5.18
N ALA A 95 -23.27 -7.82 5.27
CA ALA A 95 -22.96 -9.05 4.52
C ALA A 95 -22.84 -8.81 3.01
N GLU A 96 -23.64 -7.90 2.46
CA GLU A 96 -23.58 -7.49 1.05
C GLU A 96 -22.25 -6.81 0.68
N GLU A 97 -21.73 -5.92 1.53
CA GLU A 97 -20.45 -5.24 1.26
C GLU A 97 -19.29 -6.22 1.32
N MET A 98 -19.32 -7.16 2.28
CA MET A 98 -18.32 -8.23 2.33
C MET A 98 -18.41 -9.16 1.11
N ALA A 99 -19.62 -9.44 0.62
CA ALA A 99 -19.81 -10.22 -0.61
C ALA A 99 -19.23 -9.50 -1.84
N LYS A 100 -19.40 -8.17 -1.96
CA LYS A 100 -18.79 -7.37 -3.02
C LYS A 100 -17.27 -7.40 -2.95
N VAL A 101 -16.69 -7.24 -1.76
CA VAL A 101 -15.23 -7.36 -1.55
C VAL A 101 -14.73 -8.74 -2.00
N LYS A 102 -15.40 -9.81 -1.56
CA LYS A 102 -15.06 -11.19 -1.93
C LYS A 102 -15.11 -11.40 -3.44
N HIS A 103 -16.17 -10.91 -4.08
CA HIS A 103 -16.35 -11.00 -5.52
C HIS A 103 -15.24 -10.25 -6.27
N PHE A 104 -15.00 -8.99 -5.90
CA PHE A 104 -13.97 -8.16 -6.48
C PHE A 104 -12.58 -8.81 -6.39
N ILE A 105 -12.20 -9.31 -5.21
CA ILE A 105 -10.89 -9.97 -5.06
C ILE A 105 -10.82 -11.24 -5.91
N ALA A 106 -11.89 -12.04 -5.95
CA ALA A 106 -11.93 -13.26 -6.76
C ALA A 106 -11.80 -12.98 -8.27
N GLU A 107 -12.50 -11.97 -8.80
CA GLU A 107 -12.39 -11.57 -10.21
C GLU A 107 -10.97 -11.08 -10.54
N ARG A 108 -10.38 -10.26 -9.66
CA ARG A 108 -9.02 -9.76 -9.81
C ARG A 108 -7.96 -10.85 -9.67
N ALA A 109 -8.24 -11.93 -8.93
CA ALA A 109 -7.37 -13.09 -8.85
C ALA A 109 -7.51 -14.02 -10.08
N ALA A 110 -8.70 -14.06 -10.70
CA ALA A 110 -8.98 -14.92 -11.85
C ALA A 110 -8.47 -14.36 -13.20
N THR A 111 -8.26 -13.04 -13.32
CA THR A 111 -7.72 -12.45 -14.55
C THR A 111 -6.26 -12.86 -14.79
N THR A 112 -5.92 -13.17 -16.04
CA THR A 112 -4.54 -13.49 -16.45
C THR A 112 -3.72 -12.24 -16.78
N LYS A 113 -4.35 -11.07 -16.82
CA LYS A 113 -3.70 -9.80 -17.18
C LYS A 113 -3.16 -9.12 -15.93
N LEU A 114 -1.84 -9.09 -15.78
CA LEU A 114 -1.15 -8.41 -14.68
C LEU A 114 -1.72 -7.01 -14.32
N PRO A 115 -2.04 -6.11 -15.29
CA PRO A 115 -2.57 -4.77 -14.95
C PRO A 115 -3.94 -4.76 -14.28
N GLU A 116 -4.72 -5.82 -14.47
CA GLU A 116 -6.06 -5.98 -13.91
C GLU A 116 -6.02 -6.70 -12.57
N GLN A 117 -4.93 -7.37 -12.22
CA GLN A 117 -4.77 -8.09 -10.95
C GLN A 117 -4.57 -7.13 -9.76
N LEU A 118 -4.98 -7.59 -8.58
CA LEU A 118 -4.58 -6.96 -7.31
C LEU A 118 -3.17 -7.41 -6.95
N HIS A 119 -2.33 -6.46 -6.52
CA HIS A 119 -0.95 -6.76 -6.12
C HIS A 119 -0.73 -6.73 -4.61
N ALA A 120 -1.59 -6.03 -3.86
CA ALA A 120 -1.60 -6.03 -2.40
C ALA A 120 -2.97 -5.64 -1.85
N ILE A 121 -3.25 -6.05 -0.61
CA ILE A 121 -4.41 -5.61 0.16
C ILE A 121 -3.93 -4.91 1.43
N TRP A 122 -4.48 -3.74 1.71
CA TRP A 122 -4.23 -2.95 2.91
C TRP A 122 -5.46 -2.95 3.80
N TYR A 123 -5.38 -3.60 4.95
CA TYR A 123 -6.49 -3.81 5.87
C TYR A 123 -6.40 -2.88 7.08
N CYS A 124 -7.21 -1.81 7.08
CA CYS A 124 -7.24 -0.77 8.11
C CYS A 124 -8.07 -1.19 9.33
N LEU A 125 -7.41 -1.29 10.48
CA LEU A 125 -7.96 -1.62 11.78
C LEU A 125 -7.90 -0.39 12.70
N PRO A 126 -9.01 0.32 12.92
CA PRO A 126 -9.04 1.46 13.83
C PRO A 126 -8.91 0.98 15.28
N THR A 127 -7.97 1.56 16.02
CA THR A 127 -7.65 1.14 17.40
C THR A 127 -8.41 1.92 18.48
N ASP A 128 -9.13 2.98 18.08
CA ASP A 128 -9.99 3.82 18.92
C ASP A 128 -11.32 3.16 19.31
N THR A 129 -11.50 1.86 18.99
CA THR A 129 -12.76 1.15 19.17
C THR A 129 -12.73 0.16 20.33
N PRO A 130 -13.79 0.09 21.16
CA PRO A 130 -13.90 -0.94 22.20
C PRO A 130 -14.18 -2.34 21.63
N ARG A 131 -14.44 -2.46 20.33
CA ARG A 131 -14.73 -3.72 19.61
C ARG A 131 -13.64 -3.96 18.56
N PRO A 132 -12.51 -4.61 18.94
CA PRO A 132 -11.26 -4.65 18.16
C PRO A 132 -11.37 -5.45 16.87
N LEU A 133 -11.87 -6.68 16.99
CA LEU A 133 -12.08 -7.62 15.90
C LEU A 133 -13.55 -8.01 15.90
N MET A 134 -14.22 -7.78 14.77
CA MET A 134 -15.62 -8.10 14.54
C MET A 134 -15.73 -9.34 13.66
N LYS A 135 -16.93 -9.91 13.60
CA LYS A 135 -17.24 -11.01 12.70
C LYS A 135 -16.88 -10.73 11.23
N ALA A 136 -17.02 -9.49 10.77
CA ALA A 136 -16.62 -9.11 9.43
C ALA A 136 -15.09 -9.22 9.20
N ASP A 137 -14.28 -8.98 10.24
CA ASP A 137 -12.83 -9.18 10.15
C ASP A 137 -12.51 -10.68 10.06
N GLU A 138 -13.17 -11.51 10.88
CA GLU A 138 -13.07 -12.97 10.82
C GLU A 138 -13.48 -13.51 9.44
N ASP A 139 -14.62 -13.05 8.91
CA ASP A 139 -15.18 -13.46 7.61
C ASP A 139 -14.28 -13.05 6.43
N PHE A 140 -13.44 -12.02 6.60
CA PHE A 140 -12.45 -11.60 5.62
C PHE A 140 -11.19 -12.47 5.72
N PHE A 141 -10.63 -12.64 6.93
CA PHE A 141 -9.43 -13.46 7.13
C PHE A 141 -9.70 -14.98 7.05
N SER A 142 -10.95 -15.38 6.80
CA SER A 142 -11.30 -16.75 6.39
C SER A 142 -11.20 -16.99 4.89
N ILE A 143 -10.94 -15.95 4.09
CA ILE A 143 -10.79 -16.07 2.63
C ILE A 143 -9.36 -16.54 2.32
N ASP A 144 -9.25 -17.61 1.54
CA ASP A 144 -7.98 -18.05 0.99
C ASP A 144 -7.71 -17.30 -0.33
N PHE A 145 -6.64 -16.52 -0.36
CA PHE A 145 -6.16 -15.83 -1.56
C PHE A 145 -5.10 -16.66 -2.32
N GLU A 146 -4.97 -17.95 -2.01
CA GLU A 146 -3.94 -18.87 -2.50
C GLU A 146 -2.51 -18.35 -2.25
N GLY A 147 -2.35 -17.48 -1.24
CA GLY A 147 -1.09 -16.79 -0.94
C GLY A 147 -0.59 -15.84 -2.04
N LYS A 148 -1.39 -15.55 -3.08
CA LYS A 148 -0.97 -14.73 -4.23
C LYS A 148 -0.91 -13.23 -3.93
N VAL A 149 -1.74 -12.76 -3.01
CA VAL A 149 -1.89 -11.33 -2.70
C VAL A 149 -1.58 -11.11 -1.22
N PRO A 150 -0.51 -10.38 -0.87
CA PRO A 150 -0.19 -10.10 0.52
C PRO A 150 -1.24 -9.18 1.15
N VAL A 151 -1.62 -9.49 2.40
CA VAL A 151 -2.54 -8.68 3.19
C VAL A 151 -1.75 -8.02 4.32
N ILE A 152 -1.68 -6.69 4.31
CA ILE A 152 -1.00 -5.91 5.34
C ILE A 152 -2.03 -5.34 6.30
N ALA A 153 -1.97 -5.71 7.59
CA ALA A 153 -2.81 -5.14 8.63
C ALA A 153 -2.26 -3.80 9.09
N ILE A 154 -3.07 -2.75 9.01
CA ILE A 154 -2.68 -1.38 9.30
C ILE A 154 -3.47 -0.90 10.51
N TYR A 155 -2.77 -0.68 11.62
CA TYR A 155 -3.36 -0.08 12.81
C TYR A 155 -3.45 1.43 12.64
N THR A 156 -4.67 1.94 12.65
CA THR A 156 -4.96 3.38 12.53
C THR A 156 -5.47 3.94 13.85
N LYS A 157 -5.44 5.27 13.97
CA LYS A 157 -5.94 6.03 15.12
C LYS A 157 -5.28 5.66 16.46
N LEU A 158 -3.95 5.58 16.44
CA LEU A 158 -3.15 5.24 17.63
C LEU A 158 -3.26 6.30 18.74
N ASP A 159 -3.65 7.53 18.41
CA ASP A 159 -4.06 8.56 19.37
C ASP A 159 -5.27 8.09 20.21
N GLY A 160 -6.25 7.44 19.57
CA GLY A 160 -7.38 6.83 20.27
C GLY A 160 -6.96 5.65 21.15
N LEU A 161 -5.99 4.84 20.71
CA LEU A 161 -5.42 3.77 21.53
C LEU A 161 -4.70 4.32 22.77
N ALA A 162 -3.91 5.39 22.62
CA ALA A 162 -3.22 6.04 23.73
C ALA A 162 -4.23 6.60 24.75
N ASN A 163 -5.30 7.24 24.30
CA ASN A 163 -6.37 7.73 25.18
C ASN A 163 -7.06 6.58 25.95
N ARG A 164 -7.28 5.44 25.31
CA ARG A 164 -7.84 4.25 25.97
C ARG A 164 -6.88 3.64 26.97
N ALA A 165 -5.59 3.59 26.65
CA ALA A 165 -4.55 3.14 27.57
C ALA A 165 -4.51 4.03 28.81
N LEU A 166 -4.55 5.36 28.63
CA LEU A 166 -4.62 6.33 29.72
C LEU A 166 -5.87 6.12 30.59
N THR A 167 -7.05 6.01 29.96
CA THR A 167 -8.31 5.76 30.67
C THR A 167 -8.20 4.49 31.52
N ARG A 168 -7.62 3.42 30.97
CA ARG A 168 -7.48 2.16 31.70
C ARG A 168 -6.52 2.26 32.88
N LEU A 169 -5.42 2.99 32.73
CA LEU A 169 -4.47 3.21 33.82
C LEU A 169 -5.12 4.02 34.96
N CYS A 170 -5.92 5.04 34.62
CA CYS A 170 -6.70 5.77 35.62
C CYS A 170 -7.74 4.88 36.32
N ASP A 171 -8.44 4.01 35.58
CA ASP A 171 -9.36 3.02 36.16
C ASP A 171 -8.65 2.03 37.09
N ASP A 172 -7.39 1.68 36.78
CA ASP A 172 -6.54 0.81 37.58
C ASP A 172 -5.91 1.56 38.80
N GLY A 173 -6.24 2.84 39.00
CA GLY A 173 -5.90 3.62 40.20
C GLY A 173 -4.63 4.49 40.11
N TYR A 174 -4.04 4.62 38.92
CA TYR A 174 -2.91 5.53 38.71
C TYR A 174 -3.37 6.99 38.71
N ASP A 175 -2.57 7.88 39.32
CA ASP A 175 -2.74 9.31 39.08
C ASP A 175 -2.42 9.66 37.62
N THR A 176 -2.93 10.80 37.14
CA THR A 176 -2.80 11.19 35.73
C THR A 176 -1.35 11.35 35.30
N ASP A 177 -0.50 11.96 36.14
CA ASP A 177 0.90 12.21 35.78
C ASP A 177 1.73 10.90 35.72
N ASP A 178 1.46 9.97 36.63
CA ASP A 178 2.06 8.64 36.62
C ASP A 178 1.53 7.80 35.46
N ALA A 179 0.23 7.86 35.18
CA ALA A 179 -0.41 7.13 34.09
C ALA A 179 0.20 7.48 32.73
N LEU A 180 0.49 8.77 32.48
CA LEU A 180 1.11 9.23 31.23
C LEU A 180 2.45 8.52 30.94
N GLN A 181 3.24 8.19 31.97
CA GLN A 181 4.49 7.47 31.80
C GLN A 181 4.29 6.01 31.36
N HIS A 182 3.15 5.41 31.72
CA HIS A 182 2.81 4.03 31.40
C HIS A 182 1.98 3.86 30.12
N VAL A 183 1.44 4.96 29.55
CA VAL A 183 0.62 4.93 28.33
C VAL A 183 1.27 4.15 27.18
N PRO A 184 2.55 4.36 26.81
CA PRO A 184 3.15 3.64 25.69
C PRO A 184 3.17 2.11 25.88
N SER A 185 3.54 1.67 27.09
CA SER A 185 3.58 0.25 27.44
C SER A 185 2.17 -0.36 27.43
N LYS A 186 1.21 0.32 28.06
CA LYS A 186 -0.18 -0.14 28.14
C LYS A 186 -0.86 -0.14 26.76
N ALA A 187 -0.56 0.83 25.91
CA ALA A 187 -1.05 0.88 24.53
C ALA A 187 -0.54 -0.31 23.71
N MET A 188 0.74 -0.66 23.82
CA MET A 188 1.30 -1.84 23.14
C MET A 188 0.69 -3.15 23.67
N GLU A 189 0.48 -3.28 24.98
CA GLU A 189 -0.22 -4.41 25.60
C GLU A 189 -1.64 -4.56 25.04
N LEU A 190 -2.40 -3.46 24.99
CA LEU A 190 -3.76 -3.44 24.44
C LEU A 190 -3.76 -3.78 22.94
N LEU A 191 -2.81 -3.27 22.17
CA LEU A 191 -2.70 -3.58 20.74
C LEU A 191 -2.42 -5.07 20.51
N GLU A 192 -1.50 -5.62 21.28
CA GLU A 192 -1.13 -7.03 21.20
C GLU A 192 -2.30 -7.94 21.59
N THR A 193 -2.91 -7.67 22.74
CA THR A 193 -3.98 -8.51 23.32
C THR A 193 -5.26 -8.42 22.50
N ASN A 194 -5.65 -7.21 22.09
CA ASN A 194 -6.95 -6.97 21.46
C ASN A 194 -6.94 -7.21 19.95
N PHE A 195 -5.80 -7.03 19.27
CA PHE A 195 -5.74 -7.13 17.81
C PHE A 195 -4.76 -8.20 17.34
N LYS A 196 -3.45 -8.05 17.61
CA LYS A 196 -2.41 -8.92 17.01
C LYS A 196 -2.61 -10.39 17.37
N ALA A 197 -2.89 -10.71 18.63
CA ALA A 197 -3.09 -12.08 19.07
C ALA A 197 -4.30 -12.74 18.40
N GLY A 198 -5.39 -11.97 18.18
CA GLY A 198 -6.58 -12.46 17.47
C GLY A 198 -6.32 -12.69 15.99
N LEU A 199 -5.68 -11.73 15.31
CA LEU A 199 -5.35 -11.82 13.89
C LEU A 199 -4.42 -12.99 13.56
N ARG A 200 -3.43 -13.26 14.42
CA ARG A 200 -2.51 -14.41 14.25
C ARG A 200 -3.22 -15.78 14.36
N ARG A 201 -4.41 -15.83 14.97
CA ARG A 201 -5.21 -17.06 15.09
C ARG A 201 -6.24 -17.23 13.97
N MET A 202 -6.35 -16.27 13.06
CA MET A 202 -7.26 -16.38 11.92
C MET A 202 -6.77 -17.45 10.94
N ALA A 203 -7.67 -17.99 10.11
CA ALA A 203 -7.34 -19.03 9.14
C ALA A 203 -6.24 -18.57 8.16
N HIS A 204 -6.35 -17.33 7.68
CA HIS A 204 -5.36 -16.69 6.83
C HIS A 204 -4.91 -15.38 7.49
N PRO A 205 -3.88 -15.40 8.35
CA PRO A 205 -3.43 -14.20 9.05
C PRO A 205 -2.79 -13.18 8.08
N PRO A 206 -2.72 -11.88 8.46
CA PRO A 206 -1.98 -10.88 7.71
C PRO A 206 -0.52 -11.28 7.48
N SER A 207 0.01 -10.93 6.31
CA SER A 207 1.41 -11.12 5.93
C SER A 207 2.35 -10.27 6.79
N ASP A 208 1.93 -9.05 7.13
CA ASP A 208 2.64 -8.18 8.06
C ASP A 208 1.69 -7.14 8.70
N TYR A 209 2.22 -6.37 9.64
CA TYR A 209 1.53 -5.40 10.48
C TYR A 209 2.27 -4.05 10.47
N VAL A 210 1.51 -2.96 10.31
CA VAL A 210 2.02 -1.59 10.32
C VAL A 210 1.28 -0.76 11.36
N GLN A 211 2.02 0.08 12.10
CA GLN A 211 1.46 1.08 13.00
C GLN A 211 1.61 2.46 12.38
N LEU A 212 0.49 3.12 12.06
CA LEU A 212 0.52 4.47 11.52
C LEU A 212 0.29 5.49 12.62
N ASP A 213 1.40 6.03 13.12
CA ASP A 213 1.40 7.14 14.08
C ASP A 213 0.91 8.44 13.43
N ASP A 214 0.22 9.21 14.26
CA ASP A 214 -0.37 10.53 14.03
C ASP A 214 -0.63 10.87 12.54
N MET A 215 -1.86 10.63 12.11
CA MET A 215 -2.34 10.95 10.75
C MET A 215 -2.26 12.46 10.41
N ARG A 216 -1.96 13.33 11.39
CA ARG A 216 -1.82 14.78 11.22
C ARG A 216 -0.39 15.24 10.96
N GLN A 217 0.62 14.39 11.23
CA GLN A 217 2.03 14.74 11.01
C GLN A 217 2.54 14.23 9.65
N LYS A 218 3.34 15.06 8.96
CA LYS A 218 3.90 14.78 7.62
C LYS A 218 5.00 13.70 7.63
N THR A 219 5.60 13.39 8.77
CA THR A 219 6.80 12.54 8.94
C THR A 219 6.51 11.05 9.12
N SER A 220 5.31 10.60 8.77
CA SER A 220 4.77 9.31 9.19
C SER A 220 5.40 8.06 8.60
N ASN A 221 5.14 6.92 9.25
CA ASN A 221 5.51 5.53 8.90
C ASN A 221 4.91 5.01 7.57
N CYS A 222 4.54 5.86 6.61
CA CYS A 222 4.13 5.42 5.27
C CYS A 222 5.27 4.71 4.53
N LYS A 223 6.53 5.02 4.84
CA LYS A 223 7.68 4.28 4.32
C LYS A 223 7.66 2.83 4.81
N ASP A 224 7.41 2.62 6.10
CA ASP A 224 7.27 1.29 6.71
C ASP A 224 6.15 0.48 6.04
N LEU A 225 5.01 1.12 5.73
CA LEU A 225 3.92 0.45 5.00
C LEU A 225 4.37 -0.07 3.63
N ILE A 226 5.08 0.74 2.84
CA ILE A 226 5.55 0.33 1.52
C ILE A 226 6.64 -0.73 1.64
N GLU A 227 7.56 -0.59 2.60
CA GLU A 227 8.63 -1.55 2.87
C GLU A 227 8.07 -2.92 3.25
N LYS A 228 7.16 -2.97 4.22
CA LYS A 228 6.49 -4.22 4.64
C LYS A 228 5.64 -4.83 3.53
N THR A 229 5.00 -4.00 2.71
CA THR A 229 4.30 -4.48 1.52
C THR A 229 5.29 -5.13 0.54
N ALA A 230 6.45 -4.50 0.28
CA ALA A 230 7.46 -5.05 -0.61
C ALA A 230 8.06 -6.36 -0.08
N GLU A 231 8.35 -6.43 1.22
CA GLU A 231 8.89 -7.63 1.89
C GLU A 231 7.88 -8.79 1.91
N SER A 232 6.58 -8.49 1.91
CA SER A 232 5.52 -9.50 1.85
C SER A 232 5.23 -10.04 0.44
N ILE A 233 5.78 -9.41 -0.62
CA ILE A 233 5.59 -9.87 -1.99
C ILE A 233 6.64 -10.92 -2.34
N THR A 234 6.19 -12.14 -2.62
CA THR A 234 7.05 -13.27 -3.01
C THR A 234 7.51 -13.22 -4.47
N ASP A 235 6.76 -12.57 -5.36
CA ASP A 235 7.12 -12.43 -6.78
C ASP A 235 8.10 -11.26 -6.99
N ASP A 236 9.32 -11.57 -7.44
CA ASP A 236 10.38 -10.59 -7.70
C ASP A 236 9.96 -9.50 -8.69
N GLY A 237 9.13 -9.84 -9.69
CA GLY A 237 8.62 -8.91 -10.68
C GLY A 237 7.66 -7.90 -10.07
N LEU A 238 6.70 -8.35 -9.27
CA LEU A 238 5.73 -7.50 -8.55
C LEU A 238 6.40 -6.65 -7.48
N ARG A 239 7.37 -7.20 -6.75
CA ARG A 239 8.18 -6.44 -5.79
C ARG A 239 8.97 -5.33 -6.50
N MET A 240 9.59 -5.66 -7.63
CA MET A 240 10.28 -4.67 -8.44
C MET A 240 9.33 -3.64 -9.06
N LEU A 241 8.11 -4.02 -9.42
CA LEU A 241 7.06 -3.10 -9.86
C LEU A 241 6.74 -2.10 -8.75
N LEU A 242 6.43 -2.57 -7.53
CA LEU A 242 6.12 -1.73 -6.37
C LEU A 242 7.21 -0.70 -6.09
N VAL A 243 8.47 -1.12 -6.01
CA VAL A 243 9.58 -0.20 -5.72
C VAL A 243 9.76 0.80 -6.87
N SER A 244 9.56 0.35 -8.11
CA SER A 244 9.78 1.22 -9.28
C SER A 244 8.74 2.32 -9.47
N VAL A 245 7.52 2.11 -8.96
CA VAL A 245 6.45 3.12 -9.01
C VAL A 245 6.59 4.19 -7.93
N GLN A 246 7.44 3.97 -6.91
CA GLN A 246 7.70 4.89 -5.81
C GLN A 246 8.59 6.09 -6.22
N ARG A 247 8.03 7.02 -6.99
CA ARG A 247 8.75 8.23 -7.45
C ARG A 247 9.19 9.16 -6.31
N ASN A 248 8.45 9.17 -5.21
CA ASN A 248 8.69 10.08 -4.09
C ASN A 248 9.58 9.44 -2.99
N ASN A 249 9.86 8.14 -3.09
CA ASN A 249 10.68 7.41 -2.11
C ASN A 249 11.92 6.77 -2.78
N ILE A 250 12.87 7.62 -3.16
CA ILE A 250 14.14 7.24 -3.79
C ILE A 250 14.99 6.35 -2.85
N THR A 251 14.87 6.54 -1.53
CA THR A 251 15.61 5.75 -0.53
C THR A 251 15.36 4.26 -0.67
N LEU A 252 14.11 3.86 -0.95
CA LEU A 252 13.75 2.47 -1.15
C LEU A 252 14.42 1.89 -2.41
N CYS A 253 14.44 2.67 -3.49
CA CYS A 253 15.13 2.29 -4.72
C CYS A 253 16.65 2.11 -4.50
N ILE A 254 17.28 2.94 -3.65
CA ILE A 254 18.70 2.82 -3.28
C ILE A 254 18.95 1.53 -2.50
N ARG A 255 18.12 1.23 -1.50
CA ARG A 255 18.25 0.03 -0.66
C ARG A 255 18.24 -1.24 -1.51
N TYR A 256 17.18 -1.44 -2.29
CA TYR A 256 17.05 -2.62 -3.15
C TYR A 256 18.14 -2.68 -4.23
N ALA A 257 18.52 -1.54 -4.81
CA ALA A 257 19.64 -1.51 -5.76
C ALA A 257 20.97 -1.93 -5.11
N ALA A 258 21.23 -1.54 -3.86
CA ALA A 258 22.44 -1.90 -3.13
C ALA A 258 22.47 -3.38 -2.75
N GLU A 259 21.38 -3.92 -2.20
CA GLU A 259 21.24 -5.35 -1.88
C GLU A 259 21.49 -6.23 -3.11
N ASP A 260 20.91 -5.82 -4.24
CA ASP A 260 20.98 -6.52 -5.51
C ASP A 260 22.36 -6.39 -6.22
N ALA A 261 23.13 -5.37 -5.85
CA ALA A 261 24.50 -5.14 -6.30
C ALA A 261 25.54 -5.97 -5.53
N ILE A 262 25.29 -6.30 -4.26
CA ILE A 262 26.24 -7.02 -3.38
C ILE A 262 26.58 -8.42 -3.91
N GLU A 263 25.70 -9.03 -4.70
CA GLU A 263 25.91 -10.37 -5.26
C GLU A 263 26.87 -10.43 -6.46
N ARG A 264 27.49 -9.33 -6.93
CA ARG A 264 28.16 -9.31 -8.25
C ARG A 264 29.49 -8.56 -8.35
N VAL A 265 30.33 -9.03 -9.28
CA VAL A 265 31.77 -8.73 -9.36
C VAL A 265 32.13 -7.60 -10.35
N THR A 266 31.25 -7.22 -11.29
CA THR A 266 31.58 -6.23 -12.34
C THR A 266 30.81 -4.91 -12.18
N ILE A 267 31.54 -3.79 -12.24
CA ILE A 267 31.00 -2.41 -12.13
C ILE A 267 29.88 -2.16 -13.14
N SER A 268 30.04 -2.53 -14.41
CA SER A 268 29.00 -2.33 -15.44
C SER A 268 27.72 -3.11 -15.16
N GLY A 269 27.84 -4.32 -14.60
CA GLY A 269 26.70 -5.16 -14.21
C GLY A 269 25.94 -4.57 -13.03
N ILE A 270 26.65 -4.03 -12.04
CA ILE A 270 26.09 -3.30 -10.89
C ILE A 270 25.31 -2.08 -11.39
N THR A 271 25.94 -1.22 -12.20
CA THR A 271 25.31 0.01 -12.71
C THR A 271 24.01 -0.27 -13.48
N LEU A 272 24.01 -1.27 -14.38
CA LEU A 272 22.83 -1.63 -15.17
C LEU A 272 21.68 -2.15 -14.30
N ARG A 273 21.96 -2.95 -13.26
CA ARG A 273 20.92 -3.50 -12.37
C ARG A 273 20.40 -2.44 -11.41
N CYS A 274 21.27 -1.58 -10.87
CA CYS A 274 20.84 -0.43 -10.06
C CYS A 274 19.88 0.46 -10.85
N LEU A 275 20.16 0.76 -12.11
CA LEU A 275 19.28 1.56 -12.97
C LEU A 275 17.88 0.94 -13.19
N LEU A 276 17.72 -0.37 -13.01
CA LEU A 276 16.39 -0.97 -13.02
C LEU A 276 15.53 -0.43 -11.90
N TRP A 277 16.07 -0.14 -10.71
CA TRP A 277 15.28 0.36 -9.59
C TRP A 277 14.89 1.85 -9.71
N PHE A 278 15.54 2.61 -10.60
CA PHE A 278 15.29 4.05 -10.81
C PHE A 278 14.73 4.43 -12.19
N PRO A 279 13.66 3.80 -12.71
CA PRO A 279 13.19 4.11 -14.06
C PRO A 279 12.69 5.55 -14.21
N HIS A 280 12.26 6.18 -13.12
CA HIS A 280 11.84 7.57 -13.09
C HIS A 280 12.99 8.57 -13.23
N VAL A 281 14.24 8.19 -12.90
CA VAL A 281 15.40 9.09 -13.00
C VAL A 281 15.92 9.18 -14.44
N TRP A 282 15.91 8.08 -15.20
CA TRP A 282 16.50 8.05 -16.55
C TRP A 282 15.47 8.09 -17.70
N ARG A 283 14.17 7.86 -17.45
CA ARG A 283 13.12 8.04 -18.49
C ARG A 283 12.79 9.50 -18.80
N VAL A 284 13.06 10.44 -17.88
CA VAL A 284 12.84 11.89 -18.11
C VAL A 284 13.71 12.42 -19.26
N SER A 285 14.75 11.70 -19.66
CA SER A 285 15.71 12.11 -20.68
C SER A 285 15.43 11.57 -22.10
N LEU A 286 14.29 10.91 -22.36
CA LEU A 286 14.00 10.27 -23.65
C LEU A 286 12.90 11.00 -24.46
N PRO A 287 13.20 11.55 -25.66
CA PRO A 287 12.18 12.10 -26.55
C PRO A 287 11.30 11.00 -27.17
N PRO A 288 10.08 11.34 -27.64
CA PRO A 288 9.08 10.36 -28.06
C PRO A 288 9.47 9.58 -29.34
N ALA A 289 9.38 8.25 -29.19
CA ALA A 289 9.18 7.12 -30.09
C ALA A 289 9.79 7.03 -31.52
N ARG A 290 10.08 8.11 -32.25
CA ARG A 290 10.33 7.97 -33.70
C ARG A 290 11.72 7.50 -34.10
N HIS A 291 12.74 7.63 -33.24
CA HIS A 291 14.08 7.09 -33.51
C HIS A 291 14.71 6.55 -32.22
N ARG A 292 14.59 5.24 -31.94
CA ARG A 292 15.32 4.61 -30.83
C ARG A 292 16.61 3.95 -31.34
N PRO A 293 17.81 4.39 -30.91
CA PRO A 293 19.00 3.55 -30.95
C PRO A 293 18.91 2.46 -29.85
N PRO A 294 19.73 1.40 -29.94
CA PRO A 294 19.75 0.33 -28.95
C PRO A 294 20.03 0.85 -27.53
N LEU A 295 19.37 0.25 -26.53
CA LEU A 295 19.32 0.64 -25.11
C LEU A 295 20.70 0.88 -24.45
N THR A 296 21.75 0.22 -24.94
CA THR A 296 23.15 0.44 -24.53
C THR A 296 23.60 1.88 -24.76
N VAL A 297 23.17 2.51 -25.85
CA VAL A 297 23.54 3.90 -26.20
C VAL A 297 22.78 4.91 -25.34
N VAL A 298 21.56 4.58 -24.92
CA VAL A 298 20.72 5.45 -24.09
C VAL A 298 21.21 5.49 -22.64
N ALA A 299 21.53 4.32 -22.07
CA ALA A 299 22.09 4.24 -20.72
C ALA A 299 23.43 4.99 -20.62
N PHE A 300 24.28 4.89 -21.65
CA PHE A 300 25.57 5.58 -21.70
C PHE A 300 25.43 7.10 -21.88
N ARG A 301 24.51 7.57 -22.74
CA ARG A 301 24.25 9.01 -22.94
C ARG A 301 23.61 9.70 -21.73
N GLY A 302 22.81 8.98 -20.94
CA GLY A 302 22.31 9.48 -19.66
C GLY A 302 23.43 9.63 -18.63
N LEU A 303 24.37 8.68 -18.60
CA LEU A 303 25.53 8.70 -17.70
C LEU A 303 26.48 9.88 -17.98
N CYS A 304 26.75 10.18 -19.26
CA CYS A 304 27.62 11.31 -19.65
C CYS A 304 27.04 12.70 -19.40
N ARG A 305 25.77 12.83 -18.95
CA ARG A 305 25.19 14.12 -18.55
C ARG A 305 25.16 14.33 -17.03
N LEU A 306 25.42 13.27 -16.26
CA LEU A 306 25.39 13.24 -14.79
C LEU A 306 26.79 13.20 -14.17
N LEU A 307 27.83 13.08 -14.99
CA LEU A 307 29.25 13.28 -14.66
C LEU A 307 29.73 14.56 -15.35
#